data_AF-A0A2N9NPD4-F1
#
_entry.id   AF-A0A2N9NPD4-F1
#
_cell.length_a   1.000
_cell.length_b   1.000
_cell.length_c   1.000
_cell.angle_alpha   90.00
_cell.angle_beta   90.00
_cell.angle_gamma   90.00
#
_symmetry.space_group_name_H-M   'P 1'
#
loop_
_entity.id
_entity.type
_entity.pdbx_description
1 polymer ?
#
loop_
_entity_poly.entity_id
_entity_poly.type
_entity_poly.pdbx_seq_one_letter_code
_entity_poly.pdbx_strand_id
1 'polypeptide(L)'
;MKSLLGVHPTIISLLFGVSFLMLGVAGQPCRAQDEVDYVDPTIGNVGQLLEPTRPTVSLPNCMIRVYPVRRDGLDDQIHSFPLTIISHRLGELFWLMPDDGGAEHEWSTPRVYDQERSTPYYCSARLEDSLTQIEFSPTEHCGYFSFTFPSSRPRTTVANRQGGDLALEGVNAFTYNWDVAHDLKGLIECMGGQKAATSTLDDLFRVDLGRSKYEYFGMFPDSTGLVGQFVMGNEPSLAISYVYYHLGAPWKTQKRVRQLLEYWFTDTHLGIPGDEDGGGLSAFVVFSMMGVYPVVPGVPAYELGSPVFDRVNIRLHNGKLLRIICQNNSAANKYISSIRFNGQQQNRVWFRQSDIMDGLTVELGMSDAPNLNLGVAPASFPPSSMTLDPATLQDRTVSTAMSRVPR
;
A
#
# COMPACT_ATOMS: atom_id res chain seq x y z
N MET A 1 38.11 68.98 25.33
CA MET A 1 38.66 69.33 26.67
C MET A 1 38.09 68.35 27.67
N LYS A 2 38.97 67.58 28.36
CA LYS A 2 38.81 66.94 29.70
C LYS A 2 37.56 66.06 29.93
N SER A 3 37.52 64.96 30.67
CA SER A 3 38.44 64.06 31.38
C SER A 3 37.49 63.01 32.02
N LEU A 4 37.76 61.72 31.93
CA LEU A 4 38.07 60.85 33.09
C LEU A 4 37.17 61.02 34.33
N LEU A 5 36.41 59.98 34.68
CA LEU A 5 36.44 59.23 35.96
C LEU A 5 35.11 58.51 36.19
N GLY A 6 35.16 57.18 36.23
CA GLY A 6 34.06 56.34 36.70
C GLY A 6 34.13 56.16 38.22
N VAL A 7 32.98 55.85 38.84
CA VAL A 7 32.86 55.13 40.12
C VAL A 7 31.50 54.43 40.13
N HIS A 8 31.51 53.09 40.23
CA HIS A 8 30.38 52.27 40.72
C HIS A 8 30.34 52.40 42.26
N PRO A 9 29.16 52.34 42.92
CA PRO A 9 28.80 51.04 43.49
C PRO A 9 27.28 50.76 43.62
N THR A 10 26.94 49.48 43.37
CA THR A 10 25.93 48.63 44.03
C THR A 10 24.45 49.04 44.20
N ILE A 11 23.61 48.13 43.67
CA ILE A 11 22.32 47.62 44.16
C ILE A 11 21.09 48.51 43.88
N ILE A 12 20.24 48.06 42.95
CA ILE A 12 18.77 47.91 43.07
C ILE A 12 18.22 47.26 41.79
N SER A 13 17.38 46.22 41.96
CA SER A 13 16.47 45.59 40.98
C SER A 13 17.11 44.77 39.85
N LEU A 14 17.39 43.47 40.00
CA LEU A 14 16.46 42.35 40.15
C LEU A 14 15.43 42.19 39.00
N LEU A 15 15.78 41.26 38.11
CA LEU A 15 14.94 40.27 37.41
C LEU A 15 14.04 40.71 36.22
N PHE A 16 14.63 40.48 35.04
CA PHE A 16 14.13 39.67 33.92
C PHE A 16 12.84 40.08 33.20
N GLY A 17 13.04 40.41 31.93
CA GLY A 17 12.01 40.68 30.94
C GLY A 17 11.06 39.51 30.73
N VAL A 18 9.78 39.86 30.71
CA VAL A 18 8.66 39.01 30.29
C VAL A 18 8.87 38.64 28.82
N SER A 19 9.28 37.39 28.59
CA SER A 19 9.15 36.75 27.28
C SER A 19 7.67 36.56 26.97
N PHE A 20 7.22 37.16 25.88
CA PHE A 20 5.89 36.94 25.30
C PHE A 20 5.84 35.50 24.75
N LEU A 21 5.34 34.57 25.56
CA LEU A 21 5.04 33.21 25.13
C LEU A 21 3.72 33.28 24.33
N MET A 22 3.82 33.45 23.02
CA MET A 22 2.70 33.19 22.10
C MET A 22 2.42 31.69 22.10
N LEU A 23 1.53 31.25 23.00
CA LEU A 23 0.85 29.97 22.89
C LEU A 23 -0.03 30.01 21.64
N GLY A 24 0.52 29.53 20.53
CA GLY A 24 -0.25 29.16 19.36
C GLY A 24 -1.17 28.01 19.75
N VAL A 25 -2.41 28.34 20.15
CA VAL A 25 -3.51 27.39 20.16
C VAL A 25 -3.73 27.04 18.69
N ALA A 26 -3.20 25.88 18.27
CA ALA A 26 -3.63 25.23 17.05
C ALA A 26 -5.12 24.92 17.23
N GLY A 27 -5.97 25.85 16.80
CA GLY A 27 -7.39 25.58 16.67
C GLY A 27 -7.54 24.39 15.74
N GLN A 28 -8.11 23.29 16.24
CA GLN A 28 -8.63 22.25 15.37
C GLN A 28 -9.55 22.95 14.35
N PRO A 29 -9.44 22.66 13.05
CA PRO A 29 -10.37 23.20 12.08
C PRO A 29 -11.78 22.78 12.51
N CYS A 30 -12.58 23.74 12.95
CA CYS A 30 -13.99 23.54 13.24
C CYS A 30 -14.64 23.23 11.89
N ARG A 31 -14.93 21.95 11.64
CA ARG A 31 -15.74 21.54 10.50
C ARG A 31 -17.08 22.28 10.63
N ALA A 32 -17.48 22.99 9.58
CA ALA A 32 -18.80 23.60 9.53
C ALA A 32 -19.84 22.48 9.69
N GLN A 33 -20.80 22.67 10.60
CA GLN A 33 -21.78 21.65 10.93
C GLN A 33 -22.83 21.60 9.81
N ASP A 34 -22.92 20.46 9.14
CA ASP A 34 -23.86 20.23 8.05
C ASP A 34 -25.24 19.85 8.60
N GLU A 35 -26.32 20.02 7.83
CA GLU A 35 -27.68 19.64 8.27
C GLU A 35 -27.77 18.16 8.69
N VAL A 36 -26.99 17.30 8.03
CA VAL A 36 -26.92 15.86 8.32
C VAL A 36 -26.33 15.56 9.71
N ASP A 37 -25.53 16.47 10.27
CA ASP A 37 -24.90 16.30 11.59
C ASP A 37 -25.91 16.40 12.74
N TYR A 38 -27.13 16.88 12.47
CA TYR A 38 -28.25 16.93 13.42
C TYR A 38 -29.11 15.67 13.41
N VAL A 39 -28.88 14.75 12.47
CA VAL A 39 -29.64 13.50 12.39
C VAL A 39 -29.12 12.53 13.44
N ASP A 40 -29.95 12.23 14.43
CA ASP A 40 -29.69 11.18 15.42
C ASP A 40 -30.26 9.84 14.93
N PRO A 41 -29.41 8.89 14.49
CA PRO A 41 -29.85 7.59 14.02
C PRO A 41 -30.46 6.70 15.11
N THR A 42 -30.33 7.06 16.39
CA THR A 42 -30.83 6.24 17.51
C THR A 42 -32.33 6.38 17.75
N ILE A 43 -32.93 7.46 17.25
CA ILE A 43 -34.35 7.77 17.47
C ILE A 43 -35.24 6.70 16.80
N GLY A 44 -36.09 6.06 17.59
CA GLY A 44 -37.06 5.07 17.10
C GLY A 44 -36.56 3.63 17.07
N ASN A 45 -35.34 3.36 17.56
CA ASN A 45 -34.72 2.02 17.51
C ASN A 45 -35.13 1.08 18.64
N VAL A 46 -35.97 1.49 19.59
CA VAL A 46 -36.47 0.61 20.67
C VAL A 46 -37.99 0.54 20.59
N GLY A 47 -38.50 -0.59 20.11
CA GLY A 47 -39.93 -0.89 20.03
C GLY A 47 -40.29 -2.05 20.96
N GLN A 48 -41.29 -1.87 21.82
CA GLN A 48 -41.73 -2.94 22.76
C GLN A 48 -42.52 -4.07 22.07
N LEU A 49 -43.05 -3.82 20.86
CA LEU A 49 -43.98 -4.73 20.16
C LEU A 49 -43.50 -5.16 18.77
N LEU A 50 -42.39 -4.60 18.27
CA LEU A 50 -41.91 -4.78 16.90
C LEU A 50 -40.40 -4.97 16.87
N GLU A 51 -39.91 -5.67 15.84
CA GLU A 51 -38.49 -5.74 15.52
C GLU A 51 -37.95 -4.32 15.28
N PRO A 52 -36.92 -3.88 16.02
CA PRO A 52 -36.41 -2.52 15.90
C PRO A 52 -35.77 -2.25 14.55
N THR A 53 -36.00 -1.04 14.01
CA THR A 53 -35.31 -0.59 12.79
C THR A 53 -33.87 -0.30 13.16
N ARG A 54 -32.92 -0.75 12.32
CA ARG A 54 -31.49 -0.60 12.59
C ARG A 54 -30.94 0.52 11.70
N PRO A 55 -30.31 1.56 12.27
CA PRO A 55 -29.90 2.72 11.50
C PRO A 55 -28.62 2.40 10.72
N THR A 56 -28.78 2.17 9.42
CA THR A 56 -27.64 1.88 8.55
C THR A 56 -26.81 3.14 8.33
N VAL A 57 -25.51 3.02 8.52
CA VAL A 57 -24.51 3.96 8.04
C VAL A 57 -24.30 3.71 6.54
N SER A 58 -24.71 4.67 5.71
CA SER A 58 -24.61 4.59 4.25
C SER A 58 -24.79 5.95 3.59
N LEU A 59 -24.08 6.19 2.48
CA LEU A 59 -24.36 7.34 1.63
C LEU A 59 -25.59 7.09 0.74
N PRO A 60 -26.30 8.16 0.29
CA PRO A 60 -27.36 8.03 -0.71
C PRO A 60 -26.87 7.24 -1.94
N ASN A 61 -27.67 6.27 -2.39
CA ASN A 61 -27.38 5.37 -3.51
C ASN A 61 -26.18 4.42 -3.35
N CYS A 62 -25.49 4.43 -2.20
CA CYS A 62 -24.43 3.46 -1.93
C CYS A 62 -25.01 2.06 -1.76
N MET A 63 -24.31 1.05 -2.30
CA MET A 63 -24.65 -0.36 -2.13
C MET A 63 -24.16 -0.94 -0.79
N ILE A 64 -23.25 -0.23 -0.10
CA ILE A 64 -22.71 -0.64 1.19
C ILE A 64 -23.55 -0.02 2.30
N ARG A 65 -24.06 -0.88 3.18
CA ARG A 65 -24.85 -0.50 4.35
C ARG A 65 -24.33 -1.28 5.55
N VAL A 66 -23.94 -0.57 6.59
CA VAL A 66 -23.35 -1.16 7.79
C VAL A 66 -24.09 -0.63 9.03
N TYR A 67 -24.32 -1.50 10.01
CA TYR A 67 -24.58 -1.12 11.39
C TYR A 67 -23.96 -2.19 12.30
N PRO A 68 -23.49 -1.86 13.52
CA PRO A 68 -23.06 -2.86 14.48
C PRO A 68 -24.22 -3.79 14.84
N VAL A 69 -24.11 -5.07 14.49
CA VAL A 69 -25.17 -6.06 14.70
C VAL A 69 -25.34 -6.30 16.19
N ARG A 70 -26.58 -6.25 16.66
CA ARG A 70 -27.00 -6.49 18.04
C ARG A 70 -28.27 -7.34 18.03
N ARG A 71 -28.62 -7.94 19.18
CA ARG A 71 -29.93 -8.57 19.35
C ARG A 71 -31.04 -7.53 19.25
N ASP A 72 -30.89 -6.42 19.98
CA ASP A 72 -31.83 -5.30 20.02
C ASP A 72 -31.10 -4.01 20.50
N GLY A 73 -31.81 -2.88 20.60
CA GLY A 73 -31.22 -1.60 21.00
C GLY A 73 -30.77 -1.50 22.47
N LEU A 74 -31.08 -2.49 23.31
CA LEU A 74 -30.65 -2.59 24.71
C LEU A 74 -29.55 -3.65 24.92
N ASP A 75 -29.18 -4.38 23.86
CA ASP A 75 -28.09 -5.34 23.90
C ASP A 75 -26.76 -4.60 23.99
N ASP A 76 -26.02 -4.85 25.07
CA ASP A 76 -24.70 -4.28 25.35
C ASP A 76 -23.59 -5.03 24.61
N GLN A 77 -23.94 -6.04 23.80
CA GLN A 77 -22.98 -6.84 23.06
C GLN A 77 -23.10 -6.65 21.54
N ILE A 78 -21.97 -6.37 20.90
CA ILE A 78 -21.84 -6.38 19.45
C ILE A 78 -21.67 -7.82 18.95
N HIS A 79 -22.69 -8.18 18.21
CA HIS A 79 -22.93 -9.22 17.22
C HIS A 79 -22.07 -9.20 15.97
N SER A 80 -20.97 -8.45 15.88
CA SER A 80 -20.20 -8.06 14.67
C SER A 80 -20.55 -6.80 13.91
N PHE A 81 -19.66 -6.52 12.97
CA PHE A 81 -19.80 -5.56 11.91
C PHE A 81 -20.01 -6.30 10.58
N PRO A 82 -21.11 -6.05 9.86
CA PRO A 82 -21.35 -6.70 8.59
C PRO A 82 -20.56 -6.01 7.47
N LEU A 83 -20.09 -6.76 6.45
CA LEU A 83 -19.51 -6.14 5.25
C LEU A 83 -20.56 -5.35 4.46
N THR A 84 -21.78 -5.90 4.39
CA THR A 84 -22.98 -5.21 3.93
C THR A 84 -24.22 -5.91 4.47
N ILE A 85 -25.31 -5.16 4.63
CA ILE A 85 -26.62 -5.67 5.06
C ILE A 85 -27.57 -5.68 3.87
N ILE A 86 -28.25 -6.83 3.68
CA ILE A 86 -29.28 -6.98 2.66
C ILE A 86 -30.48 -6.09 3.02
N SER A 87 -30.97 -6.26 4.26
CA SER A 87 -31.96 -5.37 4.89
C SER A 87 -31.96 -5.59 6.41
N HIS A 88 -32.57 -4.67 7.17
CA HIS A 88 -32.74 -4.84 8.62
C HIS A 88 -33.57 -6.09 9.01
N ARG A 89 -34.22 -6.79 8.06
CA ARG A 89 -35.00 -8.01 8.31
C ARG A 89 -34.41 -9.29 7.71
N LEU A 90 -33.52 -9.16 6.72
CA LEU A 90 -32.94 -10.28 6.00
C LEU A 90 -31.50 -10.58 6.45
N GLY A 91 -30.96 -9.75 7.35
CA GLY A 91 -29.64 -9.93 7.95
C GLY A 91 -28.48 -9.51 7.05
N GLU A 92 -27.31 -10.02 7.41
CA GLU A 92 -26.01 -9.80 6.80
C GLU A 92 -25.47 -11.07 6.12
N LEU A 93 -24.68 -10.88 5.05
CA LEU A 93 -24.02 -11.99 4.34
C LEU A 93 -22.68 -12.38 4.97
N PHE A 94 -21.93 -11.39 5.46
CA PHE A 94 -20.61 -11.61 6.04
C PHE A 94 -20.46 -10.83 7.33
N TRP A 95 -19.78 -11.48 8.26
CA TRP A 95 -19.46 -11.05 9.60
C TRP A 95 -17.99 -10.62 9.63
N LEU A 96 -17.71 -9.45 10.16
CA LEU A 96 -16.37 -8.92 10.39
C LEU A 96 -16.25 -8.61 11.89
N MET A 97 -15.26 -9.21 12.54
CA MET A 97 -15.02 -8.95 13.95
C MET A 97 -13.52 -8.88 14.25
N PRO A 98 -13.03 -7.75 14.79
CA PRO A 98 -11.66 -7.68 15.27
C PRO A 98 -11.51 -8.44 16.60
N ASP A 99 -10.33 -9.00 16.80
CA ASP A 99 -9.93 -9.72 18.00
C ASP A 99 -8.44 -9.42 18.26
N ASP A 100 -8.04 -9.32 19.51
CA ASP A 100 -6.70 -8.88 19.90
C ASP A 100 -5.74 -10.04 20.19
N GLY A 101 -6.16 -11.28 19.86
CA GLY A 101 -5.40 -12.49 20.09
C GLY A 101 -5.33 -12.93 21.56
N GLY A 102 -6.28 -12.47 22.39
CA GLY A 102 -6.47 -12.89 23.78
C GLY A 102 -6.94 -14.35 23.93
N ALA A 103 -7.85 -14.62 24.88
CA ALA A 103 -8.46 -15.95 25.00
C ALA A 103 -9.02 -16.41 23.64
N GLU A 104 -8.94 -17.72 23.34
CA GLU A 104 -9.56 -18.25 22.12
C GLU A 104 -11.08 -18.06 22.20
N HIS A 105 -11.56 -16.94 21.66
CA HIS A 105 -12.97 -16.71 21.50
C HIS A 105 -13.46 -17.49 20.28
N GLU A 106 -14.58 -18.20 20.43
CA GLU A 106 -15.33 -18.64 19.26
C GLU A 106 -15.69 -17.42 18.40
N TRP A 107 -15.59 -17.57 17.09
CA TRP A 107 -15.84 -16.49 16.15
C TRP A 107 -17.27 -15.91 16.29
N SER A 108 -18.20 -16.71 16.80
CA SER A 108 -19.61 -16.35 17.03
C SER A 108 -19.87 -15.71 18.39
N THR A 109 -18.88 -15.60 19.27
CA THR A 109 -19.08 -14.99 20.59
C THR A 109 -19.26 -13.48 20.43
N PRO A 110 -20.35 -12.88 20.96
CA PRO A 110 -20.53 -11.42 20.97
C PRO A 110 -19.48 -10.72 21.86
N ARG A 111 -19.33 -9.40 21.73
CA ARG A 111 -18.41 -8.61 22.58
C ARG A 111 -19.10 -7.41 23.20
N VAL A 112 -18.87 -7.20 24.49
CA VAL A 112 -19.35 -5.99 25.16
C VAL A 112 -18.69 -4.76 24.55
N TYR A 113 -19.48 -3.72 24.30
CA TYR A 113 -19.00 -2.47 23.70
C TYR A 113 -19.38 -1.25 24.54
N ASP A 114 -18.59 -0.19 24.39
CA ASP A 114 -18.85 1.13 24.95
C ASP A 114 -18.44 2.23 23.94
N GLN A 115 -18.82 3.47 24.24
CA GLN A 115 -18.47 4.68 23.48
C GLN A 115 -18.88 4.60 21.99
N GLU A 116 -20.07 4.04 21.74
CA GLU A 116 -20.63 4.03 20.40
C GLU A 116 -20.99 5.45 19.96
N ARG A 117 -20.61 5.78 18.72
CA ARG A 117 -21.08 6.96 18.01
C ARG A 117 -21.62 6.51 16.67
N SER A 118 -22.82 6.94 16.34
CA SER A 118 -23.46 6.62 15.06
C SER A 118 -24.01 7.89 14.43
N THR A 119 -23.75 8.06 13.14
CA THR A 119 -24.26 9.13 12.28
C THR A 119 -24.66 8.51 10.93
N PRO A 120 -25.39 9.20 10.04
CA PRO A 120 -25.75 8.64 8.73
C PRO A 120 -24.56 8.17 7.87
N TYR A 121 -23.36 8.72 8.09
CA TYR A 121 -22.18 8.49 7.26
C TYR A 121 -20.94 8.02 8.06
N TYR A 122 -21.08 7.72 9.34
CA TYR A 122 -19.97 7.22 10.18
C TYR A 122 -20.52 6.46 11.38
N CYS A 123 -19.91 5.33 11.73
CA CYS A 123 -20.07 4.74 13.06
C CYS A 123 -18.73 4.34 13.69
N SER A 124 -18.68 4.37 15.01
CA SER A 124 -17.57 3.87 15.82
C SER A 124 -18.07 3.20 17.08
N ALA A 125 -17.31 2.24 17.59
CA ALA A 125 -17.53 1.62 18.89
C ALA A 125 -16.19 1.15 19.46
N ARG A 126 -16.09 1.01 20.78
CA ARG A 126 -14.93 0.39 21.43
C ARG A 126 -15.35 -0.88 22.13
N LEU A 127 -14.63 -1.98 21.90
CA LEU A 127 -14.84 -3.22 22.65
C LEU A 127 -14.25 -3.06 24.05
N GLU A 128 -14.99 -3.43 25.09
CA GLU A 128 -14.53 -3.24 26.47
C GLU A 128 -13.32 -4.12 26.81
N ASP A 129 -13.38 -5.41 26.44
CA ASP A 129 -12.38 -6.40 26.84
C ASP A 129 -11.01 -6.14 26.23
N SER A 130 -10.97 -5.81 24.94
CA SER A 130 -9.72 -5.60 24.18
C SER A 130 -9.33 -4.14 24.04
N LEU A 131 -10.22 -3.22 24.43
CA LEU A 131 -10.11 -1.79 24.17
C LEU A 131 -9.92 -1.45 22.67
N THR A 132 -10.25 -2.39 21.78
CA THR A 132 -10.13 -2.21 20.33
C THR A 132 -11.13 -1.18 19.86
N GLN A 133 -10.64 -0.13 19.20
CA GLN A 133 -11.48 0.89 18.57
C GLN A 133 -11.86 0.40 17.17
N ILE A 134 -13.15 0.42 16.88
CA ILE A 134 -13.71 0.16 15.54
C ILE A 134 -14.28 1.45 15.00
N GLU A 135 -14.03 1.71 13.72
CA GLU A 135 -14.63 2.80 12.97
C GLU A 135 -15.03 2.32 11.57
N PHE A 136 -16.10 2.89 11.04
CA PHE A 136 -16.56 2.65 9.69
C PHE A 136 -16.99 3.95 9.02
N SER A 137 -16.58 4.14 7.76
CA SER A 137 -17.03 5.22 6.89
C SER A 137 -17.37 4.69 5.49
N PRO A 138 -18.57 4.94 4.96
CA PRO A 138 -18.89 4.68 3.57
C PRO A 138 -18.35 5.79 2.68
N THR A 139 -17.96 5.42 1.46
CA THR A 139 -17.68 6.31 0.34
C THR A 139 -18.69 6.02 -0.78
N GLU A 140 -18.56 6.74 -1.91
CA GLU A 140 -19.42 6.51 -3.08
C GLU A 140 -19.32 5.07 -3.60
N HIS A 141 -18.14 4.44 -3.49
CA HIS A 141 -17.87 3.14 -4.12
C HIS A 141 -17.47 2.02 -3.15
N CYS A 142 -17.06 2.33 -1.92
CA CYS A 142 -16.63 1.33 -0.95
C CYS A 142 -17.00 1.70 0.48
N GLY A 143 -16.87 0.75 1.40
CA GLY A 143 -16.88 1.01 2.84
C GLY A 143 -15.48 0.82 3.41
N TYR A 144 -15.05 1.71 4.29
CA TYR A 144 -13.76 1.64 4.95
C TYR A 144 -13.96 1.31 6.43
N PHE A 145 -13.46 0.14 6.86
CA PHE A 145 -13.31 -0.20 8.28
C PHE A 145 -11.91 0.16 8.75
N SER A 146 -11.82 0.82 9.91
CA SER A 146 -10.57 1.04 10.63
C SER A 146 -10.64 0.33 11.98
N PHE A 147 -9.60 -0.45 12.29
CA PHE A 147 -9.46 -1.12 13.57
C PHE A 147 -8.17 -0.66 14.23
N THR A 148 -8.29 -0.05 15.41
CA THR A 148 -7.12 0.32 16.23
C THR A 148 -7.02 -0.63 17.40
N PHE A 149 -6.03 -1.54 17.33
CA PHE A 149 -5.77 -2.53 18.36
C PHE A 149 -4.75 -1.97 19.37
N PRO A 150 -5.06 -1.97 20.67
CA PRO A 150 -4.06 -1.73 21.70
C PRO A 150 -3.04 -2.87 21.81
N SER A 151 -3.43 -4.08 21.40
CA SER A 151 -2.59 -5.28 21.33
C SER A 151 -1.62 -5.26 20.14
N SER A 152 -0.47 -5.92 20.30
CA SER A 152 0.50 -6.14 19.22
C SER A 152 0.19 -7.35 18.33
N ARG A 153 -0.93 -8.04 18.57
CA ARG A 153 -1.38 -9.22 17.79
C ARG A 153 -2.76 -8.96 17.17
N PRO A 154 -2.88 -8.04 16.21
CA PRO A 154 -4.17 -7.76 15.58
C PRO A 154 -4.65 -8.98 14.81
N ARG A 155 -5.89 -9.40 15.08
CA ARG A 155 -6.60 -10.41 14.31
C ARG A 155 -7.94 -9.84 13.87
N THR A 156 -8.36 -10.14 12.65
CA THR A 156 -9.72 -9.85 12.19
C THR A 156 -10.29 -11.12 11.58
N THR A 157 -11.45 -11.53 12.06
CA THR A 157 -12.14 -12.71 11.57
C THR A 157 -13.21 -12.28 10.58
N VAL A 158 -13.20 -12.90 9.40
CA VAL A 158 -14.29 -12.82 8.43
C VAL A 158 -14.98 -14.18 8.41
N ALA A 159 -16.28 -14.20 8.68
CA ALA A 159 -17.07 -15.43 8.73
C ALA A 159 -18.43 -15.23 8.04
N ASN A 160 -19.02 -16.30 7.53
CA ASN A 160 -20.41 -16.28 7.06
C ASN A 160 -21.33 -16.66 8.23
N ARG A 161 -22.40 -15.89 8.43
CA ARG A 161 -23.40 -16.19 9.47
C ARG A 161 -24.45 -17.20 9.01
N GLN A 162 -24.66 -17.28 7.70
CA GLN A 162 -25.54 -18.27 7.08
C GLN A 162 -24.71 -19.41 6.48
N GLY A 163 -25.32 -20.59 6.32
CA GLY A 163 -24.65 -21.69 5.62
C GLY A 163 -24.28 -21.26 4.20
N GLY A 164 -22.99 -21.36 3.87
CA GLY A 164 -22.42 -20.99 2.57
C GLY A 164 -20.90 -21.01 2.65
N ASP A 165 -20.23 -21.09 1.50
CA ASP A 165 -18.78 -21.22 1.44
C ASP A 165 -18.13 -19.85 1.17
N LEU A 166 -17.04 -19.57 1.88
CA LEU A 166 -16.12 -18.48 1.55
C LEU A 166 -14.86 -19.11 0.95
N ALA A 167 -14.62 -18.84 -0.33
CA ALA A 167 -13.41 -19.24 -1.01
C ALA A 167 -12.58 -17.99 -1.37
N LEU A 168 -11.26 -18.13 -1.30
CA LEU A 168 -10.38 -17.24 -2.05
C LEU A 168 -10.47 -17.69 -3.50
N GLU A 169 -10.83 -16.78 -4.40
CA GLU A 169 -10.77 -17.01 -5.85
C GLU A 169 -9.51 -16.33 -6.43
N GLY A 170 -9.01 -16.85 -7.55
CA GLY A 170 -7.77 -16.38 -8.19
C GLY A 170 -6.52 -17.13 -7.70
N VAL A 171 -5.81 -16.55 -6.73
CA VAL A 171 -4.48 -17.01 -6.27
C VAL A 171 -4.44 -17.18 -4.75
N ASN A 172 -3.35 -17.75 -4.22
CA ASN A 172 -3.10 -17.89 -2.78
C ASN A 172 -2.87 -16.55 -2.05
N ALA A 173 -3.05 -16.56 -0.73
CA ALA A 173 -2.77 -15.42 0.14
C ALA A 173 -1.28 -14.98 0.12
N PHE A 174 -0.35 -15.90 -0.16
CA PHE A 174 1.08 -15.57 -0.30
C PHE A 174 1.31 -14.51 -1.39
N THR A 175 0.58 -14.59 -2.50
CA THR A 175 0.66 -13.65 -3.62
C THR A 175 -0.09 -12.37 -3.30
N TYR A 176 -1.35 -12.46 -2.85
CA TYR A 176 -2.19 -11.30 -2.55
C TYR A 176 -1.70 -10.43 -1.39
N ASN A 177 -0.87 -10.96 -0.48
CA ASN A 177 -0.24 -10.17 0.58
C ASN A 177 0.53 -8.93 0.05
N TRP A 178 0.95 -8.94 -1.21
CA TRP A 178 1.75 -7.89 -1.82
C TRP A 178 0.92 -6.90 -2.65
N ASP A 179 -0.40 -7.08 -2.73
CA ASP A 179 -1.31 -6.26 -3.55
C ASP A 179 -1.70 -4.94 -2.86
N VAL A 180 -0.67 -4.18 -2.46
CA VAL A 180 -0.77 -2.86 -1.83
C VAL A 180 0.25 -1.92 -2.49
N ALA A 181 0.32 -1.96 -3.82
CA ALA A 181 1.35 -1.26 -4.60
C ALA A 181 1.44 0.25 -4.29
N HIS A 182 0.31 0.89 -3.99
CA HIS A 182 0.24 2.31 -3.65
C HIS A 182 0.85 2.67 -2.28
N ASP A 183 0.96 1.72 -1.36
CA ASP A 183 1.53 1.91 -0.02
C ASP A 183 2.37 0.72 0.46
N LEU A 184 3.38 0.35 -0.34
CA LEU A 184 4.34 -0.68 0.05
C LEU A 184 5.08 -0.30 1.33
N LYS A 185 5.28 1.00 1.59
CA LYS A 185 5.85 1.46 2.86
C LYS A 185 4.98 1.05 4.05
N GLY A 186 3.68 1.36 4.04
CA GLY A 186 2.77 0.97 5.11
C GLY A 186 2.65 -0.54 5.26
N LEU A 187 2.58 -1.29 4.14
CA LEU A 187 2.60 -2.75 4.17
C LEU A 187 3.84 -3.31 4.88
N ILE A 188 5.04 -2.79 4.55
CA ILE A 188 6.30 -3.21 5.17
C ILE A 188 6.30 -2.90 6.67
N GLU A 189 5.75 -1.76 7.09
CA GLU A 189 5.60 -1.41 8.51
C GLU A 189 4.66 -2.39 9.23
N CYS A 190 3.50 -2.71 8.64
CA CYS A 190 2.55 -3.71 9.15
C CYS A 190 3.15 -5.12 9.25
N MET A 191 4.06 -5.49 8.35
CA MET A 191 4.78 -6.77 8.39
C MET A 191 5.87 -6.83 9.47
N GLY A 192 6.08 -5.77 10.26
CA GLY A 192 7.13 -5.71 11.28
C GLY A 192 8.46 -5.16 10.78
N GLY A 193 8.44 -4.39 9.68
CA GLY A 193 9.58 -3.70 9.10
C GLY A 193 10.33 -4.51 8.04
N GLN A 194 11.35 -3.88 7.44
CA GLN A 194 12.06 -4.37 6.24
C GLN A 194 12.59 -5.80 6.39
N LYS A 195 13.13 -6.18 7.55
CA LYS A 195 13.70 -7.52 7.76
C LYS A 195 12.62 -8.60 7.71
N ALA A 196 11.50 -8.38 8.40
CA ALA A 196 10.38 -9.33 8.44
C ALA A 196 9.68 -9.41 7.07
N ALA A 197 9.46 -8.27 6.42
CA ALA A 197 8.94 -8.22 5.06
C ALA A 197 9.89 -8.91 4.06
N THR A 198 11.21 -8.73 4.18
CA THR A 198 12.19 -9.44 3.34
C THR A 198 12.16 -10.95 3.52
N SER A 199 11.97 -11.43 4.76
CA SER A 199 11.79 -12.87 5.01
C SER A 199 10.52 -13.38 4.35
N THR A 200 9.42 -12.65 4.52
CA THR A 200 8.11 -12.99 3.92
C THR A 200 8.20 -13.06 2.39
N LEU A 201 8.88 -12.11 1.75
CA LEU A 201 9.06 -12.12 0.30
C LEU A 201 10.02 -13.22 -0.16
N ASP A 202 11.06 -13.53 0.62
CA ASP A 202 11.92 -14.67 0.35
C ASP A 202 11.15 -15.99 0.41
N ASP A 203 10.24 -16.14 1.38
CA ASP A 203 9.43 -17.32 1.59
C ASP A 203 8.40 -17.55 0.47
N LEU A 204 7.87 -16.49 -0.13
CA LEU A 204 7.04 -16.58 -1.33
C LEU A 204 7.70 -17.43 -2.43
N PHE A 205 9.02 -17.30 -2.61
CA PHE A 205 9.77 -18.04 -3.64
C PHE A 205 10.39 -19.35 -3.14
N ARG A 206 10.24 -19.73 -1.86
CA ARG A 206 10.93 -20.87 -1.23
C ARG A 206 10.00 -21.90 -0.64
N VAL A 207 8.89 -21.47 -0.04
CA VAL A 207 7.96 -22.36 0.65
C VAL A 207 7.23 -23.19 -0.39
N ASP A 208 7.14 -24.50 -0.15
CA ASP A 208 6.33 -25.40 -0.94
C ASP A 208 4.83 -25.10 -0.76
N LEU A 209 4.01 -25.59 -1.68
CA LEU A 209 2.54 -25.40 -1.66
C LEU A 209 1.86 -26.00 -0.41
N GLY A 210 2.54 -26.88 0.32
CA GLY A 210 1.98 -27.64 1.43
C GLY A 210 0.89 -28.64 1.02
N ARG A 211 0.74 -28.87 -0.30
CA ARG A 211 -0.24 -29.78 -0.92
C ARG A 211 0.25 -30.22 -2.29
N SER A 212 -0.43 -31.19 -2.90
CA SER A 212 -0.09 -31.60 -4.26
C SER A 212 -0.41 -30.50 -5.27
N LYS A 213 0.35 -30.43 -6.38
CA LYS A 213 0.04 -29.51 -7.47
C LYS A 213 -1.36 -29.77 -8.06
N TYR A 214 -1.80 -31.02 -8.09
CA TYR A 214 -3.13 -31.40 -8.56
C TYR A 214 -4.23 -30.76 -7.71
N GLU A 215 -4.14 -30.86 -6.38
CA GLU A 215 -5.11 -30.21 -5.48
C GLU A 215 -5.03 -28.69 -5.59
N TYR A 216 -3.82 -28.13 -5.70
CA TYR A 216 -3.63 -26.70 -5.84
C TYR A 216 -4.26 -26.14 -7.12
N PHE A 217 -4.00 -26.76 -8.28
CA PHE A 217 -4.62 -26.34 -9.55
C PHE A 217 -6.11 -26.65 -9.62
N GLY A 218 -6.58 -27.68 -8.89
CA GLY A 218 -8.01 -27.93 -8.73
C GLY A 218 -8.74 -26.81 -7.99
N MET A 219 -8.03 -26.06 -7.14
CA MET A 219 -8.55 -24.88 -6.43
C MET A 219 -8.29 -23.57 -7.18
N PHE A 220 -7.12 -23.47 -7.81
CA PHE A 220 -6.62 -22.27 -8.47
C PHE A 220 -6.09 -22.63 -9.87
N PRO A 221 -6.98 -22.84 -10.85
CA PRO A 221 -6.58 -23.30 -12.18
C PRO A 221 -5.67 -22.30 -12.90
N ASP A 222 -5.84 -21.01 -12.64
CA ASP A 222 -5.06 -19.92 -13.26
C ASP A 222 -3.71 -19.67 -12.55
N SER A 223 -3.36 -20.51 -11.57
CA SER A 223 -2.12 -20.35 -10.80
C SER A 223 -0.93 -21.12 -11.38
N THR A 224 -0.65 -20.93 -12.67
CA THR A 224 0.44 -21.59 -13.40
C THR A 224 1.80 -20.88 -13.23
N GLY A 225 2.89 -21.48 -13.74
CA GLY A 225 4.22 -20.86 -13.65
C GLY A 225 4.79 -20.81 -12.23
N LEU A 226 4.56 -21.85 -11.43
CA LEU A 226 4.88 -21.88 -9.99
C LEU A 226 6.38 -21.83 -9.66
N VAL A 227 6.75 -20.90 -8.77
CA VAL A 227 8.08 -20.82 -8.13
C VAL A 227 7.90 -20.74 -6.62
N GLY A 228 7.85 -21.88 -5.94
CA GLY A 228 7.37 -21.94 -4.56
C GLY A 228 5.88 -21.62 -4.50
N GLN A 229 5.52 -20.57 -3.77
CA GLN A 229 4.16 -20.01 -3.71
C GLN A 229 3.92 -18.90 -4.76
N PHE A 230 4.97 -18.38 -5.41
CA PHE A 230 4.87 -17.36 -6.46
C PHE A 230 4.27 -17.96 -7.75
N VAL A 231 3.40 -17.19 -8.41
CA VAL A 231 2.62 -17.63 -9.58
C VAL A 231 2.94 -16.75 -10.79
N MET A 232 3.85 -17.16 -11.67
CA MET A 232 4.23 -16.31 -12.82
C MET A 232 3.10 -16.12 -13.84
N GLY A 233 2.18 -17.08 -13.94
CA GLY A 233 1.13 -17.09 -14.96
C GLY A 233 -0.04 -16.15 -14.72
N ASN A 234 -0.03 -15.34 -13.66
CA ASN A 234 -1.17 -14.53 -13.23
C ASN A 234 -0.72 -13.11 -12.83
N GLU A 235 -1.55 -12.11 -13.09
CA GLU A 235 -1.23 -10.69 -13.01
C GLU A 235 -0.88 -10.16 -11.61
N PRO A 236 -1.50 -10.63 -10.50
CA PRO A 236 -1.16 -10.19 -9.15
C PRO A 236 0.33 -10.39 -8.80
N SER A 237 1.02 -11.30 -9.50
CA SER A 237 2.43 -11.62 -9.24
C SER A 237 3.43 -10.70 -9.94
N LEU A 238 3.05 -10.03 -11.04
CA LEU A 238 4.02 -9.44 -11.98
C LEU A 238 4.96 -8.43 -11.30
N ALA A 239 4.43 -7.58 -10.44
CA ALA A 239 5.20 -6.55 -9.74
C ALA A 239 5.97 -7.07 -8.52
N ILE A 240 5.62 -8.24 -7.96
CA ILE A 240 6.09 -8.68 -6.64
C ILE A 240 7.63 -8.83 -6.59
N SER A 241 8.25 -9.31 -7.67
CA SER A 241 9.71 -9.48 -7.72
C SER A 241 10.48 -8.15 -7.63
N TYR A 242 9.84 -7.02 -7.95
CA TYR A 242 10.40 -5.68 -7.85
C TYR A 242 10.27 -5.08 -6.43
N VAL A 243 9.45 -5.66 -5.55
CA VAL A 243 9.24 -5.17 -4.18
C VAL A 243 10.53 -5.20 -3.36
N TYR A 244 11.54 -6.02 -3.71
CA TYR A 244 12.85 -5.98 -3.04
C TYR A 244 13.54 -4.60 -3.12
N TYR A 245 13.18 -3.72 -4.06
CA TYR A 245 13.65 -2.33 -4.07
C TYR A 245 13.14 -1.51 -2.88
N HIS A 246 11.93 -1.77 -2.42
CA HIS A 246 11.35 -1.14 -1.22
C HIS A 246 11.86 -1.77 0.08
N LEU A 247 12.62 -2.87 -0.02
CA LEU A 247 13.20 -3.61 1.10
C LEU A 247 14.72 -3.42 1.22
N GLY A 248 15.32 -2.60 0.35
CA GLY A 248 16.77 -2.38 0.34
C GLY A 248 17.58 -3.59 -0.10
N ALA A 249 17.00 -4.49 -0.91
CA ALA A 249 17.67 -5.67 -1.47
C ALA A 249 17.60 -5.71 -3.02
N PRO A 250 17.99 -4.65 -3.74
CA PRO A 250 17.85 -4.52 -5.19
C PRO A 250 18.40 -5.70 -6.01
N TRP A 251 19.53 -6.28 -5.58
CA TRP A 251 20.11 -7.43 -6.26
C TRP A 251 19.20 -8.66 -6.27
N LYS A 252 18.28 -8.79 -5.31
CA LYS A 252 17.30 -9.88 -5.30
C LYS A 252 16.29 -9.70 -6.44
N THR A 253 15.80 -8.49 -6.71
CA THR A 253 14.98 -8.22 -7.92
C THR A 253 15.74 -8.60 -9.18
N GLN A 254 16.98 -8.12 -9.33
CA GLN A 254 17.80 -8.38 -10.53
C GLN A 254 17.96 -9.89 -10.80
N LYS A 255 18.24 -10.68 -9.75
CA LYS A 255 18.31 -12.14 -9.85
C LYS A 255 16.96 -12.75 -10.22
N ARG A 256 15.88 -12.37 -9.53
CA ARG A 256 14.54 -12.99 -9.69
C ARG A 256 13.93 -12.67 -11.04
N VAL A 257 13.94 -11.41 -11.47
CA VAL A 257 13.39 -11.01 -12.77
C VAL A 257 14.10 -11.75 -13.91
N ARG A 258 15.44 -11.81 -13.92
CA ARG A 258 16.18 -12.57 -14.96
C ARG A 258 15.85 -14.05 -14.93
N GLN A 259 15.74 -14.63 -13.74
CA GLN A 259 15.36 -16.02 -13.57
C GLN A 259 13.95 -16.30 -14.13
N LEU A 260 12.97 -15.45 -13.81
CA LEU A 260 11.59 -15.61 -14.25
C LEU A 260 11.46 -15.47 -15.76
N LEU A 261 12.12 -14.48 -16.36
CA LEU A 261 12.18 -14.32 -17.82
C LEU A 261 12.76 -15.55 -18.51
N GLU A 262 13.89 -16.06 -18.02
CA GLU A 262 14.59 -17.20 -18.62
C GLU A 262 13.78 -18.50 -18.57
N TYR A 263 13.08 -18.77 -17.45
CA TYR A 263 12.37 -20.04 -17.28
C TYR A 263 10.96 -20.05 -17.84
N TRP A 264 10.24 -18.92 -17.78
CA TRP A 264 8.82 -18.90 -18.10
C TRP A 264 8.49 -18.28 -19.46
N PHE A 265 9.38 -17.46 -20.02
CA PHE A 265 9.11 -16.71 -21.24
C PHE A 265 10.07 -17.11 -22.37
N THR A 266 9.90 -18.34 -22.86
CA THR A 266 10.67 -18.88 -23.99
C THR A 266 10.03 -18.50 -25.33
N ASP A 267 10.75 -18.65 -26.43
CA ASP A 267 10.26 -18.42 -27.79
C ASP A 267 9.52 -19.64 -28.38
N THR A 268 8.91 -20.46 -27.52
CA THR A 268 8.21 -21.70 -27.89
C THR A 268 6.70 -21.56 -27.74
N HIS A 269 5.94 -22.54 -28.23
CA HIS A 269 4.48 -22.59 -28.04
C HIS A 269 4.05 -22.65 -26.56
N LEU A 270 4.96 -22.95 -25.63
CA LEU A 270 4.73 -22.95 -24.17
C LEU A 270 5.39 -21.74 -23.49
N GLY A 271 5.75 -20.71 -24.25
CA GLY A 271 6.48 -19.53 -23.81
C GLY A 271 5.68 -18.47 -23.06
N ILE A 272 4.41 -18.75 -22.75
CA ILE A 272 3.57 -17.92 -21.91
C ILE A 272 3.07 -18.84 -20.78
N PRO A 273 3.45 -18.56 -19.52
CA PRO A 273 3.22 -19.49 -18.41
C PRO A 273 1.75 -19.57 -17.98
N GLY A 274 0.89 -18.64 -18.40
CA GLY A 274 -0.54 -18.58 -18.10
C GLY A 274 -1.30 -17.86 -19.22
N ASP A 275 -2.41 -17.21 -18.89
CA ASP A 275 -3.18 -16.43 -19.85
C ASP A 275 -2.39 -15.18 -20.28
N GLU A 276 -2.57 -14.74 -21.52
CA GLU A 276 -1.82 -13.59 -22.06
C GLU A 276 -2.39 -12.25 -21.56
N ASP A 277 -3.70 -12.25 -21.26
CA ASP A 277 -4.49 -11.16 -20.70
C ASP A 277 -4.37 -9.83 -21.43
N GLY A 278 -4.54 -9.91 -22.76
CA GLY A 278 -4.69 -8.74 -23.63
C GLY A 278 -3.45 -7.84 -23.66
N GLY A 279 -2.27 -8.42 -23.48
CA GLY A 279 -1.00 -7.72 -23.38
C GLY A 279 -0.39 -7.69 -21.99
N GLY A 280 -1.07 -8.17 -20.94
CA GLY A 280 -0.59 -8.11 -19.55
C GLY A 280 0.78 -8.78 -19.37
N LEU A 281 0.86 -10.09 -19.68
CA LEU A 281 2.11 -10.84 -19.55
C LEU A 281 3.16 -10.38 -20.57
N SER A 282 2.75 -10.11 -21.81
CA SER A 282 3.66 -9.62 -22.86
C SER A 282 4.29 -8.27 -22.50
N ALA A 283 3.53 -7.35 -21.91
CA ALA A 283 4.05 -6.07 -21.44
C ALA A 283 5.05 -6.27 -20.30
N PHE A 284 4.79 -7.19 -19.35
CA PHE A 284 5.76 -7.54 -18.32
C PHE A 284 7.08 -8.02 -18.91
N VAL A 285 7.04 -8.89 -19.92
CA VAL A 285 8.25 -9.35 -20.62
C VAL A 285 8.98 -8.20 -21.27
N VAL A 286 8.30 -7.35 -22.05
CA VAL A 286 8.92 -6.22 -22.76
C VAL A 286 9.59 -5.25 -21.77
N PHE A 287 8.85 -4.80 -20.75
CA PHE A 287 9.39 -3.93 -19.70
C PHE A 287 10.61 -4.55 -19.01
N SER A 288 10.44 -5.77 -18.50
CA SER A 288 11.48 -6.46 -17.74
C SER A 288 12.74 -6.76 -18.58
N MET A 289 12.58 -7.15 -19.85
CA MET A 289 13.71 -7.37 -20.77
C MET A 289 14.43 -6.07 -21.15
N MET A 290 13.71 -4.95 -21.28
CA MET A 290 14.34 -3.62 -21.39
C MET A 290 15.10 -3.25 -20.11
N GLY A 291 14.78 -3.90 -18.99
CA GLY A 291 15.38 -3.68 -17.69
C GLY A 291 14.73 -2.58 -16.89
N VAL A 292 13.43 -2.31 -17.11
CA VAL A 292 12.65 -1.27 -16.41
C VAL A 292 11.22 -1.75 -16.18
N TYR A 293 10.56 -1.41 -15.08
CA TYR A 293 9.16 -1.80 -14.84
C TYR A 293 8.42 -0.70 -14.07
N PRO A 294 7.13 -0.46 -14.34
CA PRO A 294 6.30 0.45 -13.54
C PRO A 294 5.60 -0.32 -12.41
N VAL A 295 6.23 -0.42 -11.23
CA VAL A 295 5.68 -1.21 -10.10
C VAL A 295 4.37 -0.64 -9.57
N VAL A 296 4.25 0.68 -9.53
CA VAL A 296 3.08 1.38 -8.99
C VAL A 296 2.46 2.26 -10.08
N PRO A 297 1.56 1.72 -10.92
CA PRO A 297 0.80 2.52 -11.86
C PRO A 297 0.12 3.71 -11.15
N GLY A 298 0.21 4.90 -11.75
CA GLY A 298 -0.22 6.16 -11.15
C GLY A 298 0.90 6.96 -10.49
N VAL A 299 1.99 6.31 -10.07
CA VAL A 299 3.23 6.97 -9.64
C VAL A 299 4.15 7.13 -10.86
N PRO A 300 4.60 8.36 -11.23
CA PRO A 300 5.40 8.59 -12.44
C PRO A 300 6.87 8.19 -12.24
N ALA A 301 7.12 6.93 -11.87
CA ALA A 301 8.44 6.34 -11.63
C ALA A 301 8.55 4.95 -12.29
N TYR A 302 9.77 4.57 -12.65
CA TYR A 302 10.10 3.26 -13.19
C TYR A 302 11.31 2.71 -12.47
N GLU A 303 11.17 1.50 -11.94
CA GLU A 303 12.24 0.76 -11.30
C GLU A 303 13.11 0.05 -12.34
N LEU A 304 14.43 0.16 -12.22
CA LEU A 304 15.36 -0.64 -13.03
C LEU A 304 15.22 -2.10 -12.63
N GLY A 305 15.13 -3.02 -13.57
CA GLY A 305 15.18 -4.46 -13.34
C GLY A 305 16.59 -4.99 -13.50
N SER A 306 16.73 -6.05 -14.31
CA SER A 306 18.01 -6.47 -14.87
C SER A 306 17.82 -6.65 -16.38
N PRO A 307 18.39 -5.73 -17.20
CA PRO A 307 18.19 -5.74 -18.64
C PRO A 307 18.69 -7.03 -19.31
N VAL A 308 18.01 -7.47 -20.36
CA VAL A 308 18.44 -8.59 -21.21
C VAL A 308 19.31 -8.11 -22.37
N PHE A 309 19.02 -6.93 -22.92
CA PHE A 309 19.75 -6.38 -24.06
C PHE A 309 20.93 -5.49 -23.63
N ASP A 310 21.98 -5.45 -24.48
CA ASP A 310 23.10 -4.50 -24.30
C ASP A 310 22.67 -3.05 -24.52
N ARG A 311 21.66 -2.83 -25.36
CA ARG A 311 21.19 -1.49 -25.70
C ARG A 311 19.70 -1.49 -26.04
N VAL A 312 18.98 -0.57 -25.41
CA VAL A 312 17.59 -0.23 -25.74
C VAL A 312 17.52 1.24 -26.09
N ASN A 313 16.84 1.59 -27.19
CA ASN A 313 16.55 2.98 -27.56
C ASN A 313 15.05 3.13 -27.81
N ILE A 314 14.39 3.98 -27.03
CA ILE A 314 12.98 4.33 -27.23
C ILE A 314 12.93 5.77 -27.73
N ARG A 315 12.36 5.96 -28.92
CA ARG A 315 12.09 7.30 -29.45
C ARG A 315 10.75 7.80 -28.95
N LEU A 316 10.78 8.90 -28.24
CA LEU A 316 9.59 9.54 -27.67
C LEU A 316 8.89 10.40 -28.74
N HIS A 317 7.60 10.65 -28.53
CA HIS A 317 6.79 11.48 -29.44
C HIS A 317 7.33 12.92 -29.57
N ASN A 318 7.99 13.44 -28.54
CA ASN A 318 8.62 14.77 -28.54
C ASN A 318 10.00 14.79 -29.22
N GLY A 319 10.40 13.70 -29.87
CA GLY A 319 11.67 13.56 -30.58
C GLY A 319 12.88 13.25 -29.69
N LYS A 320 12.73 13.28 -28.35
CA LYS A 320 13.79 12.87 -27.42
C LYS A 320 13.90 11.34 -27.33
N LEU A 321 14.93 10.86 -26.64
CA LEU A 321 15.25 9.44 -26.53
C LEU A 321 15.37 9.02 -25.07
N LEU A 322 14.82 7.85 -24.75
CA LEU A 322 15.30 7.03 -23.63
C LEU A 322 16.31 6.02 -24.17
N ARG A 323 17.51 6.02 -23.61
CA ARG A 323 18.56 5.05 -23.93
C ARG A 323 18.93 4.29 -22.68
N ILE A 324 18.93 2.97 -22.74
CA ILE A 324 19.49 2.10 -21.70
C ILE A 324 20.68 1.40 -22.32
N ILE A 325 21.87 1.58 -21.75
CA ILE A 325 23.14 1.07 -22.27
C ILE A 325 23.79 0.23 -21.18
N CYS A 326 23.95 -1.05 -21.43
CA CYS A 326 24.52 -2.01 -20.49
C CYS A 326 25.93 -2.39 -20.91
N GLN A 327 26.89 -2.24 -20.02
CA GLN A 327 28.28 -2.66 -20.22
C GLN A 327 28.49 -4.01 -19.56
N ASN A 328 29.09 -4.96 -20.28
CA ASN A 328 29.34 -6.33 -19.84
C ASN A 328 28.06 -7.12 -19.50
N ASN A 329 26.92 -6.88 -20.16
CA ASN A 329 25.71 -7.67 -19.92
C ASN A 329 25.88 -9.10 -20.47
N SER A 330 25.39 -10.09 -19.74
CA SER A 330 25.36 -11.48 -20.19
C SER A 330 24.36 -12.28 -19.36
N ALA A 331 24.21 -13.58 -19.64
CA ALA A 331 23.42 -14.48 -18.80
C ALA A 331 24.00 -14.60 -17.37
N ALA A 332 25.32 -14.52 -17.24
CA ALA A 332 26.02 -14.53 -15.95
C ALA A 332 25.98 -13.15 -15.29
N ASN A 333 26.27 -12.10 -16.06
CA ASN A 333 26.41 -10.73 -15.59
C ASN A 333 25.05 -10.04 -15.47
N LYS A 334 24.23 -10.50 -14.53
CA LYS A 334 22.85 -10.06 -14.32
C LYS A 334 22.69 -8.94 -13.29
N TYR A 335 23.72 -8.65 -12.51
CA TYR A 335 23.65 -7.65 -11.46
C TYR A 335 24.13 -6.30 -11.94
N ILE A 336 23.45 -5.24 -11.53
CA ILE A 336 23.88 -3.86 -11.78
C ILE A 336 24.97 -3.52 -10.75
N SER A 337 26.17 -3.23 -11.23
CA SER A 337 27.32 -2.80 -10.42
C SER A 337 27.41 -1.28 -10.28
N SER A 338 27.00 -0.52 -11.30
CA SER A 338 26.99 0.94 -11.29
C SER A 338 25.92 1.52 -12.21
N ILE A 339 25.44 2.74 -11.91
CA ILE A 339 24.39 3.44 -12.66
C ILE A 339 24.84 4.87 -12.93
N ARG A 340 24.67 5.34 -14.17
CA ARG A 340 24.76 6.76 -14.52
C ARG A 340 23.52 7.21 -15.27
N PHE A 341 22.99 8.38 -14.91
CA PHE A 341 21.96 9.07 -15.68
C PHE A 341 22.59 10.29 -16.34
N ASN A 342 22.60 10.33 -17.68
CA ASN A 342 23.25 11.38 -18.47
C ASN A 342 24.70 11.64 -18.01
N GLY A 343 25.47 10.57 -17.79
CA GLY A 343 26.86 10.60 -17.32
C GLY A 343 27.04 10.81 -15.81
N GLN A 344 26.00 11.23 -15.09
CA GLN A 344 26.06 11.50 -13.64
C GLN A 344 25.82 10.22 -12.83
N GLN A 345 26.75 9.88 -11.94
CA GLN A 345 26.64 8.71 -11.07
C GLN A 345 25.35 8.76 -10.22
N GLN A 346 24.68 7.62 -10.12
CA GLN A 346 23.48 7.46 -9.31
C GLN A 346 23.65 6.33 -8.30
N ASN A 347 22.93 6.46 -7.19
CA ASN A 347 22.73 5.37 -6.24
C ASN A 347 21.28 4.85 -6.20
N ARG A 348 20.32 5.62 -6.75
CA ARG A 348 18.93 5.18 -6.90
C ARG A 348 18.80 4.21 -8.07
N VAL A 349 17.96 3.19 -7.89
CA VAL A 349 17.70 2.11 -8.87
C VAL A 349 16.39 2.35 -9.64
N TRP A 350 16.00 3.60 -9.81
CA TRP A 350 14.77 4.01 -10.49
C TRP A 350 14.93 5.42 -11.05
N PHE A 351 14.08 5.79 -12.00
CA PHE A 351 14.02 7.13 -12.57
C PHE A 351 12.57 7.58 -12.79
N ARG A 352 12.38 8.89 -12.93
CA ARG A 352 11.04 9.48 -13.09
C ARG A 352 10.60 9.47 -14.55
N GLN A 353 9.29 9.52 -14.78
CA GLN A 353 8.73 9.83 -16.10
C GLN A 353 9.28 11.17 -16.64
N SER A 354 9.46 12.18 -15.78
CA SER A 354 10.02 13.48 -16.19
C SER A 354 11.47 13.36 -16.67
N ASP A 355 12.29 12.52 -16.04
CA ASP A 355 13.66 12.24 -16.49
C ASP A 355 13.63 11.67 -17.93
N ILE A 356 12.69 10.76 -18.24
CA ILE A 356 12.47 10.21 -19.59
C ILE A 356 12.05 11.29 -20.58
N MET A 357 11.03 12.08 -20.23
CA MET A 357 10.49 13.14 -21.08
C MET A 357 11.51 14.23 -21.40
N ASP A 358 12.56 14.35 -20.58
CA ASP A 358 13.69 15.24 -20.80
C ASP A 358 14.80 14.69 -21.70
N GLY A 359 14.73 13.41 -22.06
CA GLY A 359 15.80 12.70 -22.74
C GLY A 359 16.77 12.12 -21.72
N LEU A 360 16.73 10.80 -21.55
CA LEU A 360 17.49 10.09 -20.53
C LEU A 360 18.39 9.05 -21.17
N THR A 361 19.67 9.10 -20.85
CA THR A 361 20.62 8.00 -21.08
C THR A 361 20.95 7.37 -19.73
N VAL A 362 20.55 6.11 -19.56
CA VAL A 362 20.88 5.27 -18.42
C VAL A 362 22.03 4.34 -18.82
N GLU A 363 23.18 4.51 -18.19
CA GLU A 363 24.34 3.64 -18.40
C GLU A 363 24.50 2.73 -17.18
N LEU A 364 24.54 1.43 -17.43
CA LEU A 364 24.59 0.38 -16.42
C LEU A 364 25.89 -0.40 -16.58
N GLY A 365 26.69 -0.46 -15.52
CA GLY A 365 27.74 -1.47 -15.40
C GLY A 365 27.10 -2.77 -14.93
N MET A 366 27.37 -3.88 -15.61
CA MET A 366 26.85 -5.21 -15.24
C MET A 366 27.95 -6.10 -14.65
N SER A 367 27.57 -7.04 -13.80
CA SER A 367 28.47 -7.90 -13.01
C SER A 367 27.81 -9.26 -12.71
N ASP A 368 28.62 -10.30 -12.55
CA ASP A 368 28.20 -11.64 -12.09
C ASP A 368 28.03 -11.72 -10.56
N ALA A 369 28.63 -10.78 -9.83
CA ALA A 369 28.44 -10.58 -8.39
C ALA A 369 27.53 -9.38 -8.09
N PRO A 370 26.65 -9.47 -7.07
CA PRO A 370 25.78 -8.37 -6.67
C PRO A 370 26.54 -7.22 -6.00
N ASN A 371 26.14 -5.98 -6.30
CA ASN A 371 26.57 -4.81 -5.51
C ASN A 371 25.60 -4.63 -4.33
N LEU A 372 26.07 -4.99 -3.13
CA LEU A 372 25.28 -4.93 -1.89
C LEU A 372 25.12 -3.52 -1.31
N ASN A 373 25.70 -2.48 -1.94
CA ASN A 373 25.61 -1.09 -1.49
C ASN A 373 24.73 -0.21 -2.39
N LEU A 374 24.44 -0.65 -3.62
CA LEU A 374 23.65 0.11 -4.58
C LEU A 374 22.18 0.09 -4.16
N GLY A 375 21.52 1.24 -4.06
CA GLY A 375 20.05 1.32 -3.86
C GLY A 375 19.52 0.78 -2.52
N VAL A 376 20.37 0.54 -1.51
CA VAL A 376 19.96 -0.06 -0.23
C VAL A 376 19.47 0.92 0.81
N ALA A 377 19.83 2.20 0.68
CA ALA A 377 19.43 3.22 1.63
C ALA A 377 17.95 3.60 1.41
N PRO A 378 17.14 3.80 2.46
CA PRO A 378 15.73 4.20 2.31
C PRO A 378 15.50 5.42 1.42
N ALA A 379 16.42 6.40 1.43
CA ALA A 379 16.36 7.58 0.57
C ALA A 379 16.56 7.28 -0.94
N SER A 380 17.02 6.07 -1.28
CA SER A 380 17.20 5.59 -2.66
C SER A 380 16.05 4.71 -3.15
N PHE A 381 15.06 4.40 -2.29
CA PHE A 381 13.93 3.56 -2.66
C PHE A 381 13.01 4.27 -3.65
N PRO A 382 12.30 3.52 -4.50
CA PRO A 382 11.22 4.08 -5.30
C PRO A 382 10.09 4.58 -4.40
N PRO A 383 9.36 5.63 -4.81
CA PRO A 383 8.29 6.19 -4.01
C PRO A 383 7.05 5.28 -4.02
N SER A 384 6.54 4.92 -2.84
CA SER A 384 5.27 4.22 -2.64
C SER A 384 4.83 4.45 -1.19
N SER A 385 3.83 5.31 -1.00
CA SER A 385 3.25 5.59 0.32
C SER A 385 1.86 6.21 0.19
N MET A 386 0.97 5.97 1.16
CA MET A 386 -0.36 6.61 1.20
C MET A 386 -0.35 8.14 1.11
N THR A 387 0.70 8.79 1.62
CA THR A 387 0.83 10.27 1.62
C THR A 387 1.52 10.83 0.38
N LEU A 388 1.85 9.98 -0.59
CA LEU A 388 2.50 10.40 -1.82
C LEU A 388 1.50 11.12 -2.73
N ASP A 389 1.83 12.33 -3.16
CA ASP A 389 1.12 13.01 -4.25
C ASP A 389 1.88 12.78 -5.58
N PRO A 390 1.37 11.95 -6.50
CA PRO A 390 2.03 11.69 -7.78
C PRO A 390 2.20 12.92 -8.67
N ALA A 391 1.38 13.96 -8.51
CA ALA A 391 1.49 15.19 -9.29
C ALA A 391 2.77 15.96 -8.92
N THR A 392 3.16 15.94 -7.64
CA THR A 392 4.35 16.64 -7.13
C THR A 392 5.66 15.91 -7.46
N LEU A 393 5.60 14.61 -7.74
CA LEU A 393 6.78 13.85 -8.19
C LEU A 393 7.31 14.30 -9.56
N GLN A 394 6.55 15.13 -10.28
CA GLN A 394 6.97 15.69 -11.57
C GLN A 394 7.90 16.91 -11.43
N ASP A 395 8.03 17.51 -10.24
CA ASP A 395 8.73 18.79 -10.10
C ASP A 395 10.27 18.66 -10.13
N ARG A 396 10.84 19.01 -11.27
CA ARG A 396 11.90 20.01 -11.27
C ARG A 396 11.22 21.33 -11.61
N THR A 397 11.33 22.31 -10.74
CA THR A 397 11.11 23.72 -11.04
C THR A 397 11.69 24.04 -12.41
N VAL A 398 10.83 24.07 -13.43
CA VAL A 398 11.10 24.78 -14.66
C VAL A 398 11.22 26.23 -14.21
N SER A 399 12.44 26.77 -14.25
CA SER A 399 12.66 28.20 -14.22
C SER A 399 11.70 28.84 -15.22
N THR A 400 10.61 29.44 -14.73
CA THR A 400 9.67 30.23 -15.51
C THR A 400 10.37 31.51 -15.92
N ALA A 401 11.17 31.40 -16.99
CA ALA A 401 11.62 32.50 -17.80
C ALA A 401 11.30 32.17 -19.27
N MET A 402 10.01 32.04 -19.60
CA MET A 402 9.56 32.37 -20.94
C MET A 402 8.24 33.14 -20.88
N SER A 403 8.26 34.26 -21.57
CA SER A 403 7.31 35.36 -21.54
C SER A 403 5.91 34.93 -21.95
N ARG A 404 4.93 35.49 -21.24
CA ARG A 404 3.59 35.72 -21.78
C ARG A 404 3.72 36.47 -23.11
N VAL A 405 3.34 35.83 -24.21
CA VAL A 405 2.94 36.53 -25.42
C VAL A 405 1.42 36.71 -25.32
N PRO A 406 0.88 37.94 -25.31
CA PRO A 406 -0.55 38.14 -25.36
C PRO A 406 -1.04 38.01 -26.81
N ARG A 407 -2.15 37.27 -26.94
CA ARG A 407 -3.09 37.07 -28.07
C ARG A 407 -2.62 37.40 -29.49
#